data_AF-G8TC27-F1
#
_entry.id   AF-G8TC27-F1
#
_cell.length_a   1.000
_cell.length_b   1.000
_cell.length_c   1.000
_cell.angle_alpha   90.00
_cell.angle_beta   90.00
_cell.angle_gamma   90.00
#
_symmetry.space_group_name_H-M   'P 1'
#
loop_
_entity.id
_entity.type
_entity.pdbx_description
1 polymer ?
#
loop_
_entity_poly.entity_id
_entity_poly.type
_entity_poly.pdbx_seq_one_letter_code
_entity_poly.pdbx_strand_id
1 'polypeptide(L)'
;MWTLSADYINNLNFDYLETYILRRGSEYEQLVATKPDLEYNGSIINKNEEFFPHSIKTHTFQHDHPVVFRIKELLQIEIEEHLRYLCAPVFHDAIVFYDRNDRVVSSLNICLTCSFLQTEELSLKADYKTYGYLKKLFIELGHPVEKPEYNVIDEMEAIKKTIKKPKR
;
A
#
# COMPACT_ATOMS: atom_id res chain seq x y z
N MET A 1 -17.02 -3.36 1.35
CA MET A 1 -17.61 -2.28 0.50
C MET A 1 -16.48 -1.60 -0.27
N TRP A 2 -16.72 -1.03 -1.45
CA TRP A 2 -15.66 -0.39 -2.26
C TRP A 2 -15.78 1.15 -2.22
N THR A 3 -14.65 1.83 -2.04
CA THR A 3 -14.53 3.30 -2.00
C THR A 3 -13.39 3.76 -2.91
N LEU A 4 -13.42 4.99 -3.44
CA LEU A 4 -12.28 5.55 -4.18
C LEU A 4 -11.17 5.94 -3.20
N SER A 5 -9.91 5.68 -3.55
CA SER A 5 -8.77 6.12 -2.72
C SER A 5 -8.78 7.64 -2.50
N ALA A 6 -9.21 8.40 -3.49
CA ALA A 6 -9.36 9.85 -3.42
C ALA A 6 -10.40 10.27 -2.37
N ASP A 7 -11.58 9.64 -2.39
CA ASP A 7 -12.64 9.91 -1.40
C ASP A 7 -12.17 9.52 0.00
N TYR A 8 -11.49 8.38 0.13
CA TYR A 8 -10.93 7.92 1.40
C TYR A 8 -9.98 8.96 1.99
N ILE A 9 -8.97 9.40 1.24
CA ILE A 9 -7.94 10.30 1.80
C ILE A 9 -8.46 11.72 2.02
N ASN A 10 -9.44 12.18 1.23
CA ASN A 10 -10.06 13.50 1.39
C ASN A 10 -10.90 13.61 2.66
N ASN A 11 -11.52 12.51 3.09
CA ASN A 11 -12.37 12.49 4.28
C ASN A 11 -11.60 12.07 5.54
N LEU A 12 -10.31 11.76 5.44
CA LEU A 12 -9.49 11.33 6.56
C LEU A 12 -8.88 12.53 7.28
N ASN A 13 -9.19 12.68 8.56
CA ASN A 13 -8.60 13.71 9.43
C ASN A 13 -7.56 13.07 10.36
N PHE A 14 -6.29 13.47 10.23
CA PHE A 14 -5.17 12.92 11.00
C PHE A 14 -4.11 14.00 11.25
N ASP A 15 -3.35 13.87 12.33
CA ASP A 15 -2.30 14.81 12.72
C ASP A 15 -0.90 14.32 12.26
N TYR A 16 -0.68 13.00 12.14
CA TYR A 16 0.54 12.43 11.55
C TYR A 16 0.29 11.03 10.96
N LEU A 17 1.26 10.52 10.20
CA LEU A 17 1.24 9.15 9.70
C LEU A 17 2.57 8.44 9.94
N GLU A 18 2.52 7.12 9.95
CA GLU A 18 3.68 6.24 10.00
C GLU A 18 3.62 5.22 8.87
N THR A 19 4.79 4.81 8.39
CA THR A 19 4.90 3.81 7.33
C THR A 19 5.52 2.52 7.88
N TYR A 20 5.04 1.39 7.37
CA TYR A 20 5.35 0.06 7.90
C TYR A 20 5.68 -0.94 6.79
N ILE A 21 6.59 -1.85 7.13
CA ILE A 21 6.87 -3.07 6.38
C ILE A 21 6.18 -4.23 7.09
N LEU A 22 5.47 -5.03 6.31
CA LEU A 22 4.83 -6.28 6.72
C LEU A 22 5.49 -7.45 6.01
N ARG A 23 5.41 -8.63 6.62
CA ARG A 23 5.64 -9.94 5.98
C ARG A 23 6.96 -10.05 5.21
N ARG A 24 8.00 -9.37 5.69
CA ARG A 24 9.34 -9.34 5.09
C ARG A 24 10.40 -9.26 6.19
N GLY A 25 11.60 -9.73 5.87
CA GLY A 25 12.72 -9.78 6.81
C GLY A 25 12.87 -11.12 7.52
N SER A 26 14.04 -11.36 8.10
CA SER A 26 14.44 -12.62 8.72
C SER A 26 13.49 -13.07 9.83
N GLU A 27 12.89 -12.14 10.56
CA GLU A 27 11.91 -12.45 11.61
C GLU A 27 10.63 -13.06 11.03
N TYR A 28 10.12 -12.53 9.91
CA TYR A 28 8.95 -13.10 9.26
C TYR A 28 9.25 -14.47 8.66
N GLU A 29 10.42 -14.65 8.05
CA GLU A 29 10.84 -15.94 7.49
C GLU A 29 10.91 -17.02 8.58
N GLN A 30 11.45 -16.68 9.76
CA GLN A 30 11.46 -17.57 10.92
C GLN A 30 10.05 -17.86 11.44
N LEU A 31 9.16 -16.86 11.45
CA LEU A 31 7.76 -17.04 11.86
C LEU A 31 7.03 -18.03 10.96
N VAL A 32 7.15 -17.88 9.63
CA VAL A 32 6.54 -18.79 8.65
C VAL A 32 7.10 -20.20 8.79
N ALA A 33 8.42 -20.33 9.01
CA ALA A 33 9.07 -21.63 9.20
C ALA A 33 8.60 -22.37 10.48
N THR A 34 8.29 -21.62 11.54
CA THR A 34 7.88 -22.19 12.84
C THR A 34 6.38 -22.39 12.97
N LYS A 35 5.57 -21.65 12.20
CA LYS A 35 4.11 -21.73 12.26
C LYS A 35 3.49 -21.58 10.86
N PRO A 36 3.56 -22.63 10.01
CA PRO A 36 3.12 -22.58 8.62
C PRO A 36 1.60 -22.40 8.46
N ASP A 37 0.81 -22.79 9.47
CA ASP A 37 -0.66 -22.70 9.45
C ASP A 37 -1.21 -21.39 10.01
N LEU A 38 -0.37 -20.37 10.25
CA LEU A 38 -0.89 -19.12 10.79
C LEU A 38 -1.71 -18.37 9.74
N GLU A 39 -3.04 -18.50 9.85
CA GLU A 39 -4.01 -17.61 9.23
C GLU A 39 -3.90 -16.21 9.82
N TYR A 40 -2.91 -15.44 9.34
CA TYR A 40 -2.92 -14.01 9.56
C TYR A 40 -3.76 -13.34 8.49
N ASN A 41 -4.91 -12.81 8.93
CA ASN A 41 -5.65 -11.78 8.20
C ASN A 41 -4.67 -10.67 7.79
N GLY A 42 -4.69 -10.34 6.51
CA GLY A 42 -3.67 -9.59 5.76
C GLY A 42 -3.14 -8.27 6.35
N SER A 43 -3.83 -7.66 7.30
CA SER A 43 -3.69 -6.24 7.64
C SER A 43 -2.64 -5.93 8.71
N ILE A 44 -2.15 -4.68 8.70
CA ILE A 44 -1.25 -4.09 9.73
C ILE A 44 -1.90 -4.02 11.10
N ILE A 45 -3.22 -3.84 11.19
CA ILE A 45 -3.96 -3.80 12.45
C ILE A 45 -5.12 -4.77 12.32
N ASN A 46 -5.32 -5.61 13.34
CA ASN A 46 -6.42 -6.56 13.39
C ASN A 46 -7.65 -5.95 14.09
N LYS A 47 -8.76 -6.69 14.08
CA LYS A 47 -10.03 -6.31 14.72
C LYS A 47 -10.00 -6.10 16.24
N ASN A 48 -8.91 -6.48 16.89
CA ASN A 48 -8.66 -6.23 18.32
C ASN A 48 -7.77 -4.99 18.53
N GLU A 49 -7.52 -4.21 17.48
CA GLU A 49 -6.60 -3.06 17.46
C GLU A 49 -5.12 -3.44 17.68
N GLU A 50 -4.77 -4.71 17.49
CA GLU A 50 -3.40 -5.18 17.65
C GLU A 50 -2.64 -5.09 16.33
N PHE A 51 -1.41 -4.60 16.39
CA PHE A 51 -0.51 -4.53 15.25
C PHE A 51 -0.09 -5.92 14.78
N PHE A 52 0.13 -6.06 13.47
CA PHE A 52 0.64 -7.26 12.84
C PHE A 52 1.99 -7.61 13.49
N PRO A 53 2.13 -8.83 14.04
CA PRO A 53 3.37 -9.25 14.66
C PRO A 53 4.53 -9.13 13.67
N HIS A 54 5.66 -8.57 14.12
CA HIS A 54 6.85 -8.32 13.29
C HIS A 54 6.65 -7.28 12.18
N SER A 55 5.61 -6.43 12.26
CA SER A 55 5.59 -5.22 11.45
C SER A 55 6.74 -4.30 11.86
N ILE A 56 7.50 -3.81 10.89
CA ILE A 56 8.62 -2.90 11.16
C ILE A 56 8.17 -1.50 10.77
N LYS A 57 8.07 -0.61 11.75
CA LYS A 57 7.92 0.82 11.49
C LYS A 57 9.20 1.34 10.84
N THR A 58 9.08 2.11 9.77
CA THR A 58 10.24 2.72 9.10
C THR A 58 10.31 4.22 9.33
N HIS A 59 9.19 4.94 9.22
CA HIS A 59 9.16 6.40 9.32
C HIS A 59 7.92 6.92 10.02
N THR A 60 8.02 8.15 10.52
CA THR A 60 6.94 8.96 11.06
C THR A 60 6.98 10.33 10.37
N PHE A 61 5.85 10.80 9.85
CA PHE A 61 5.73 12.09 9.16
C PHE A 61 4.54 12.89 9.69
N GLN A 62 4.79 14.16 10.06
CA GLN A 62 3.75 15.10 10.46
C GLN A 62 2.84 15.48 9.28
N HIS A 63 1.58 15.87 9.54
CA HIS A 63 0.60 16.14 8.48
C HIS A 63 1.04 17.15 7.41
N ASP A 64 1.93 18.07 7.77
CA ASP A 64 2.48 19.15 6.95
C ASP A 64 3.81 18.78 6.27
N HIS A 65 4.28 17.55 6.44
CA HIS A 65 5.52 17.10 5.83
C HIS A 65 5.32 16.87 4.31
N PRO A 66 6.32 17.21 3.44
CA PRO A 66 6.23 17.02 1.98
C PRO A 66 5.82 15.62 1.53
N VAL A 67 6.31 14.59 2.23
CA VAL A 67 5.95 13.19 1.94
C VAL A 67 4.46 12.94 2.15
N VAL A 68 3.83 13.57 3.15
CA VAL A 68 2.39 13.42 3.40
C VAL A 68 1.58 14.04 2.28
N PHE A 69 1.95 15.25 1.83
CA PHE A 69 1.33 15.85 0.65
C PHE A 69 1.48 14.95 -0.57
N ARG A 70 2.67 14.38 -0.77
CA ARG A 70 2.92 13.46 -1.87
C ARG A 70 2.03 12.22 -1.81
N ILE A 71 1.90 11.58 -0.65
CA ILE A 71 1.01 10.42 -0.46
C ILE A 71 -0.44 10.80 -0.79
N LYS A 72 -0.92 11.96 -0.33
CA LYS A 72 -2.27 12.45 -0.63
C LYS A 72 -2.49 12.61 -2.14
N GLU A 73 -1.58 13.29 -2.82
CA GLU A 73 -1.64 13.46 -4.28
C GLU A 73 -1.72 12.11 -5.01
N LEU A 74 -0.90 11.13 -4.59
CA LEU A 74 -0.87 9.81 -5.21
C LEU A 74 -2.20 9.06 -5.03
N LEU A 75 -2.80 9.14 -3.84
CA LEU A 75 -4.11 8.52 -3.57
C LEU A 75 -5.27 9.24 -4.27
N GLN A 76 -5.07 10.48 -4.72
CA GLN A 76 -6.03 11.30 -5.43
C GLN A 76 -5.93 11.19 -6.97
N ILE A 77 -5.02 10.39 -7.51
CA ILE A 77 -4.88 10.18 -8.96
C ILE A 77 -6.22 9.70 -9.54
N GLU A 78 -6.68 10.36 -10.60
CA GLU A 78 -7.89 9.98 -11.33
C GLU A 78 -7.73 8.59 -11.93
N ILE A 79 -8.81 7.79 -11.86
CA ILE A 79 -8.80 6.41 -12.36
C ILE A 79 -9.05 6.44 -13.87
N GLU A 80 -7.99 6.22 -14.64
CA GLU A 80 -8.06 5.96 -16.09
C GLU A 80 -8.23 4.46 -16.35
N GLU A 81 -7.45 3.64 -15.66
CA GLU A 81 -7.39 2.20 -15.84
C GLU A 81 -7.27 1.49 -14.49
N HIS A 82 -8.27 0.65 -14.19
CA HIS A 82 -8.26 -0.17 -12.98
C HIS A 82 -7.81 -1.60 -13.31
N LEU A 83 -6.59 -1.95 -12.92
CA LEU A 83 -6.11 -3.33 -13.01
C LEU A 83 -6.76 -4.18 -11.91
N ARG A 84 -7.26 -5.37 -12.28
CA ARG A 84 -7.71 -6.38 -11.31
C ARG A 84 -6.88 -7.63 -11.52
N TYR A 85 -5.97 -7.89 -10.60
CA TYR A 85 -5.31 -9.18 -10.53
C TYR A 85 -6.24 -10.19 -9.84
N LEU A 86 -6.23 -11.44 -10.31
CA LEU A 86 -7.12 -12.51 -9.83
C LEU A 86 -6.64 -13.14 -8.50
N CYS A 87 -5.48 -12.74 -7.98
CA CYS A 87 -4.94 -13.26 -6.73
C CYS A 87 -5.48 -12.48 -5.50
N ALA A 88 -5.60 -13.18 -4.38
CA ALA A 88 -5.85 -12.54 -3.09
C ALA A 88 -4.62 -11.68 -2.71
N PRO A 89 -4.82 -10.47 -2.18
CA PRO A 89 -3.72 -9.58 -1.85
C PRO A 89 -2.92 -10.10 -0.66
N VAL A 90 -1.59 -10.01 -0.75
CA VAL A 90 -0.69 -10.15 0.39
C VAL A 90 -0.09 -8.78 0.67
N PHE A 91 -0.48 -8.17 1.78
CA PHE A 91 -0.02 -6.84 2.15
C PHE A 91 1.38 -6.92 2.75
N HIS A 92 2.33 -6.28 2.07
CA HIS A 92 3.72 -6.19 2.50
C HIS A 92 4.07 -4.78 2.99
N ASP A 93 3.22 -3.81 2.70
CA ASP A 93 3.43 -2.39 2.97
C ASP A 93 2.17 -1.84 3.64
N ALA A 94 2.33 -0.91 4.57
CA ALA A 94 1.20 -0.22 5.17
C ALA A 94 1.53 1.22 5.56
N ILE A 95 0.48 2.04 5.63
CA ILE A 95 0.51 3.39 6.19
C ILE A 95 -0.53 3.45 7.30
N VAL A 96 -0.15 3.89 8.49
CA VAL A 96 -1.07 4.08 9.62
C VAL A 96 -1.19 5.56 9.92
N PHE A 97 -2.41 6.04 10.08
CA PHE A 97 -2.74 7.45 10.30
C PHE A 97 -3.19 7.63 11.75
N TYR A 98 -2.69 8.67 12.40
CA TYR A 98 -2.91 8.91 13.82
C TYR A 98 -3.44 10.33 14.10
N ASP A 99 -4.19 10.47 15.18
CA ASP A 99 -4.55 11.76 15.75
C ASP A 99 -3.44 12.29 16.68
N ARG A 100 -3.62 13.51 17.21
CA ARG A 100 -2.70 14.16 18.16
C ARG A 100 -2.57 13.46 19.51
N ASN A 101 -3.44 12.50 19.82
CA ASN A 101 -3.42 11.74 21.06
C ASN A 101 -2.84 10.33 20.83
N ASP A 102 -2.10 10.14 19.73
CA ASP A 102 -1.50 8.89 19.29
C ASP A 102 -2.51 7.76 19.05
N ARG A 103 -3.77 8.10 18.76
CA ARG A 103 -4.82 7.13 18.45
C ARG A 103 -4.85 6.87 16.95
N VAL A 104 -4.94 5.59 16.58
CA VAL A 104 -5.12 5.20 15.18
C VAL A 104 -6.46 5.73 14.68
N VAL A 105 -6.41 6.56 13.64
CA VAL A 105 -7.59 7.05 12.91
C VAL A 105 -7.95 6.05 11.82
N SER A 106 -6.94 5.54 11.11
CA SER A 106 -7.14 4.57 10.02
C SER A 106 -5.83 3.87 9.70
N SER A 107 -5.93 2.73 9.02
CA SER A 107 -4.81 2.01 8.44
C SER A 107 -5.05 1.77 6.95
N LEU A 108 -4.01 1.90 6.15
CA LEU A 108 -4.01 1.62 4.72
C LEU A 108 -3.00 0.50 4.45
N ASN A 109 -3.51 -0.67 4.10
CA ASN A 109 -2.77 -1.85 3.71
C ASN A 109 -2.53 -1.82 2.21
N ILE A 110 -1.30 -2.09 1.80
CA ILE A 110 -0.82 -1.89 0.44
C ILE A 110 -0.15 -3.17 -0.06
N CYS A 111 -0.67 -3.67 -1.18
CA CYS A 111 -0.04 -4.70 -1.97
C CYS A 111 0.38 -4.08 -3.31
N LEU A 112 1.66 -3.76 -3.45
CA LEU A 112 2.19 -3.10 -4.65
C LEU A 112 2.28 -4.06 -5.84
N THR A 113 2.39 -5.36 -5.61
CA THR A 113 2.47 -6.40 -6.66
C THR A 113 1.10 -6.80 -7.20
N CYS A 114 0.08 -6.84 -6.34
CA CYS A 114 -1.29 -7.11 -6.75
C CYS A 114 -2.10 -5.83 -7.07
N SER A 115 -1.47 -4.65 -6.98
CA SER A 115 -2.14 -3.36 -7.12
C SER A 115 -3.42 -3.28 -6.29
N PHE A 116 -3.29 -3.50 -4.98
CA PHE A 116 -4.42 -3.53 -4.05
C PHE A 116 -4.22 -2.60 -2.86
N LEU A 117 -5.25 -1.81 -2.54
CA LEU A 117 -5.34 -0.95 -1.37
C LEU A 117 -6.55 -1.35 -0.52
N GLN A 118 -6.36 -1.41 0.80
CA GLN A 118 -7.44 -1.77 1.70
C GLN A 118 -7.26 -1.18 3.10
N THR A 119 -8.33 -0.66 3.68
CA THR A 119 -8.42 -0.38 5.12
C THR A 119 -8.97 -1.60 5.86
N GLU A 120 -9.18 -1.52 7.18
CA GLU A 120 -9.82 -2.62 7.89
C GLU A 120 -11.20 -2.99 7.29
N GLU A 121 -11.99 -1.99 6.91
CA GLU A 121 -13.39 -2.15 6.52
C GLU A 121 -13.63 -2.10 5.00
N LEU A 122 -12.76 -1.42 4.27
CA LEU A 122 -13.00 -1.02 2.88
C LEU A 122 -11.86 -1.44 1.96
N SER A 123 -12.21 -1.98 0.80
CA SER A 123 -11.27 -2.06 -0.31
C SER A 123 -11.31 -0.75 -1.11
N LEU A 124 -10.15 -0.21 -1.43
CA LEU A 124 -10.04 1.06 -2.15
C LEU A 124 -9.76 0.83 -3.62
N LYS A 125 -10.42 1.60 -4.48
CA LYS A 125 -10.15 1.66 -5.93
C LYS A 125 -9.18 2.81 -6.20
N ALA A 126 -8.13 2.52 -6.94
CA ALA A 126 -7.13 3.49 -7.37
C ALA A 126 -6.63 3.13 -8.78
N ASP A 127 -6.11 4.12 -9.50
CA ASP A 127 -5.46 3.90 -10.79
C ASP A 127 -4.18 3.06 -10.64
N TYR A 128 -3.80 2.29 -11.67
CA TYR A 128 -2.54 1.54 -11.66
C TYR A 128 -1.32 2.44 -11.39
N LYS A 129 -1.34 3.70 -11.85
CA LYS A 129 -0.28 4.68 -11.60
C LYS A 129 -0.07 4.95 -10.11
N THR A 130 -1.14 4.92 -9.31
CA THR A 130 -1.08 5.08 -7.84
C THR A 130 -0.08 4.11 -7.23
N TYR A 131 -0.19 2.83 -7.58
CA TYR A 131 0.69 1.78 -7.08
C TYR A 131 2.12 1.93 -7.60
N GLY A 132 2.27 2.24 -8.89
CA GLY A 132 3.58 2.46 -9.49
C GLY A 132 4.35 3.63 -8.86
N TYR A 133 3.67 4.71 -8.50
CA TYR A 133 4.27 5.87 -7.84
C TYR A 133 4.43 5.68 -6.34
N LEU A 134 3.50 5.02 -5.63
CA LEU A 134 3.69 4.64 -4.22
C LEU A 134 4.92 3.75 -4.06
N LYS A 135 5.12 2.82 -5.00
CA LYS A 135 6.32 1.97 -5.04
C LYS A 135 7.60 2.80 -5.14
N LYS A 136 7.66 3.76 -6.08
CA LYS A 136 8.81 4.65 -6.24
C LYS A 136 9.07 5.46 -4.96
N LEU A 137 8.02 6.04 -4.38
CA LEU A 137 8.11 6.78 -3.12
C LEU A 137 8.67 5.91 -1.98
N PHE A 138 8.16 4.69 -1.81
CA PHE A 138 8.67 3.78 -0.77
C PHE A 138 10.14 3.42 -0.99
N ILE A 139 10.56 3.16 -2.23
CA ILE A 139 11.97 2.92 -2.55
C ILE A 139 12.83 4.16 -2.22
N GLU A 140 12.38 5.36 -2.56
CA GLU A 140 13.07 6.63 -2.25
C GLU A 140 13.20 6.87 -0.74
N LEU A 141 12.20 6.44 0.05
CA LEU A 141 12.24 6.45 1.50
C LEU A 141 13.10 5.32 2.10
N GLY A 142 13.71 4.45 1.29
CA GLY A 142 14.51 3.32 1.77
C GLY A 142 13.71 2.11 2.24
N HIS A 143 12.42 2.00 1.89
CA HIS A 143 11.65 0.80 2.16
C HIS A 143 12.10 -0.37 1.27
N PRO A 144 12.33 -1.58 1.82
CA PRO A 144 12.60 -2.78 1.05
C PRO A 144 11.32 -3.31 0.40
N VAL A 145 10.99 -2.76 -0.77
CA VAL A 145 9.81 -3.15 -1.56
C VAL A 145 10.02 -4.48 -2.28
N GLU A 146 8.96 -5.28 -2.43
CA GLU A 146 8.97 -6.53 -3.19
C GLU A 146 9.20 -6.28 -4.70
N LYS A 147 10.12 -7.06 -5.31
CA LYS A 147 10.50 -6.99 -6.73
C LYS A 147 10.80 -5.55 -7.17
N PRO A 148 11.76 -4.85 -6.53
CA PRO A 148 12.00 -3.42 -6.75
C PRO A 148 12.22 -3.05 -8.23
N GLU A 149 12.73 -3.99 -9.03
CA GLU A 149 12.94 -3.89 -10.47
C GLU A 149 11.65 -3.85 -11.32
N TYR A 150 10.53 -4.32 -10.78
CA TYR A 150 9.24 -4.35 -11.48
C TYR A 150 8.39 -3.11 -11.14
N ASN A 151 7.88 -2.42 -12.16
CA ASN A 151 6.89 -1.35 -11.98
C ASN A 151 5.72 -1.53 -12.95
N VAL A 152 4.49 -1.46 -12.42
CA VAL A 152 3.26 -1.61 -13.20
C VAL A 152 3.12 -0.52 -14.28
N ILE A 153 3.69 0.66 -14.06
CA ILE A 153 3.67 1.74 -15.06
C ILE A 153 4.46 1.31 -16.31
N ASP A 154 5.65 0.77 -16.12
CA ASP A 154 6.53 0.36 -17.21
C ASP A 154 5.90 -0.80 -18.02
N GLU A 155 5.24 -1.74 -17.33
CA GLU A 155 4.50 -2.83 -17.96
C GLU A 155 3.33 -2.31 -18.83
N MET A 156 2.53 -1.38 -18.29
CA MET A 156 1.40 -0.79 -19.01
C MET A 156 1.85 0.01 -20.23
N GLU A 157 2.94 0.76 -20.13
CA GLU A 157 3.51 1.46 -21.27
C GLU A 157 4.01 0.50 -22.36
N ALA A 158 4.65 -0.61 -21.98
CA ALA A 158 5.10 -1.64 -22.92
C ALA A 158 3.93 -2.31 -23.67
N ILE A 159 2.84 -2.64 -22.94
CA ILE A 159 1.62 -3.19 -23.53
C ILE A 159 0.97 -2.20 -24.50
N LYS A 160 0.82 -0.93 -24.10
CA LYS A 160 0.25 0.13 -24.94
C LYS A 160 1.06 0.33 -26.24
N LYS A 161 2.40 0.23 -26.17
CA LYS A 161 3.28 0.29 -27.36
C LYS A 161 3.09 -0.92 -28.28
N THR A 162 2.81 -2.09 -27.73
CA THR A 162 2.63 -3.33 -28.50
C THR A 162 1.29 -3.36 -29.24
N ILE A 163 0.21 -2.89 -28.60
CA ILE A 163 -1.12 -2.77 -29.20
C ILE A 163 -1.14 -1.75 -30.34
N LYS A 164 -0.34 -0.68 -30.24
CA LYS A 164 -0.24 0.38 -31.27
C LYS A 164 0.59 0.01 -32.50
N LYS A 165 1.32 -1.12 -32.52
CA LYS A 165 2.01 -1.57 -33.73
C LYS A 165 0.98 -2.24 -34.66
N PRO A 166 0.75 -1.73 -35.88
CA PRO A 166 -0.12 -2.43 -36.83
C PRO A 166 0.48 -3.81 -37.11
N LYS A 167 -0.36 -4.85 -37.06
CA LYS A 167 0.01 -6.17 -37.57
C LYS A 167 0.40 -5.98 -39.04
N ARG A 168 1.66 -6.29 -39.36
CA ARG A 168 2.15 -6.35 -40.74
C ARG A 168 1.45 -7.48 -41.48
#